data_AF-A0A7Y1ZB77-F1
#
_entry.id   AF-A0A7Y1ZB77-F1
#
_cell.length_a   1.000
_cell.length_b   1.000
_cell.length_c   1.000
_cell.angle_alpha   90.00
_cell.angle_beta   90.00
_cell.angle_gamma   90.00
#
_symmetry.space_group_name_H-M   'P 1'
#
loop_
_entity.id
_entity.type
_entity.pdbx_description
1 polymer ?
#
loop_
_entity_poly.entity_id
_entity_poly.type
_entity_poly.pdbx_seq_one_letter_code
_entity_poly.pdbx_strand_id
1 'polypeptide(L)' 'MRVLSLLMFVILASCGQADPKVQLEFLDGYWEIEKVKLASGEEKEFSISTQIDFIEVTGDSGVRKKVRPRFDGTYAVTKS' A
#
# COMPACT_ATOMS: atom_id res chain seq x y z
N MET A 1 35.59 8.33 -23.14
CA MET A 1 35.01 6.97 -23.31
C MET A 1 34.97 6.16 -22.01
N ARG A 2 36.11 5.93 -21.32
CA ARG A 2 36.19 5.07 -20.11
C ARG A 2 35.30 5.52 -18.94
N VAL A 3 35.31 6.81 -18.59
CA VAL A 3 34.53 7.35 -17.47
C VAL A 3 33.02 7.28 -17.73
N LEU A 4 32.60 7.54 -18.97
CA LEU A 4 31.20 7.47 -19.38
C LEU A 4 30.64 6.04 -19.28
N SER A 5 31.43 5.05 -19.68
CA SER A 5 31.09 3.62 -19.55
C SER A 5 30.99 3.19 -18.09
N LEU A 6 31.82 3.76 -17.21
CA LEU A 6 31.80 3.49 -15.77
C LEU A 6 30.55 4.10 -15.12
N LEU A 7 30.19 5.32 -15.51
CA LEU A 7 28.95 5.98 -15.05
C LEU A 7 27.70 5.20 -15.47
N MET A 8 27.67 4.68 -16.69
CA MET A 8 26.58 3.86 -17.20
C MET A 8 26.43 2.55 -16.42
N PHE A 9 27.55 1.95 -16.00
CA PHE A 9 27.54 0.73 -15.18
C PHE A 9 26.98 0.98 -13.77
N VAL A 10 27.28 2.13 -13.16
CA VAL A 10 26.72 2.51 -11.85
C VAL A 10 25.20 2.73 -11.93
N ILE A 11 24.72 3.36 -13.01
CA ILE A 11 23.27 3.57 -13.21
C ILE A 11 22.54 2.24 -13.37
N LEU A 12 23.13 1.28 -14.10
CA LEU A 12 22.57 -0.07 -14.26
C LEU A 12 22.60 -0.88 -12.96
N ALA A 13 23.59 -0.67 -12.10
CA ALA A 13 23.70 -1.31 -10.79
C ALA A 13 22.77 -0.70 -9.72
N SER A 14 22.25 0.51 -9.94
CA SER A 14 21.36 1.21 -9.00
C SER A 14 19.91 0.73 -9.02
N CYS A 15 19.57 -0.26 -9.86
CA CYS A 15 18.27 -0.93 -9.81
C CYS A 15 18.22 -1.84 -8.56
N GLY A 16 18.10 -1.22 -7.39
CA GLY A 16 17.87 -1.92 -6.14
C GLY A 16 16.46 -2.50 -6.14
N GLN A 17 16.35 -3.82 -6.08
CA GLN A 17 15.08 -4.48 -5.83
C GLN A 17 14.63 -4.10 -4.42
N ALA A 18 13.47 -3.47 -4.28
CA ALA A 18 12.83 -3.32 -2.98
C ALA A 18 12.59 -4.74 -2.45
N ASP A 19 13.19 -5.08 -1.31
CA ASP A 19 13.01 -6.39 -0.70
C ASP A 19 11.53 -6.51 -0.26
N PRO A 20 10.73 -7.38 -0.88
CA PRO A 20 9.32 -7.53 -0.52
C PRO A 20 9.13 -7.89 0.96
N LYS A 21 10.11 -8.56 1.58
CA LYS A 21 10.03 -8.94 3.00
C LYS A 21 10.00 -7.73 3.93
N VAL A 22 10.80 -6.71 3.61
CA VAL A 22 10.82 -5.45 4.36
C VAL A 22 9.50 -4.69 4.17
N GLN A 23 8.84 -4.86 3.02
CA GLN A 23 7.56 -4.21 2.74
C GLN A 23 6.38 -4.85 3.48
N LEU A 24 6.48 -6.13 3.83
CA LEU A 24 5.43 -6.84 4.58
C LEU A 24 5.16 -6.21 5.95
N GLU A 25 6.19 -5.65 6.59
CA GLU A 25 6.07 -5.00 7.91
C GLU A 25 5.12 -3.78 7.88
N PHE A 26 4.87 -3.19 6.70
CA PHE A 26 3.97 -2.05 6.55
C PHE A 26 2.54 -2.43 6.18
N LEU A 27 2.24 -3.72 5.95
CA LEU A 27 0.89 -4.16 5.57
C LEU A 27 -0.07 -4.25 6.74
N ASP A 28 0.42 -4.52 7.95
CA ASP A 28 -0.43 -4.72 9.13
C ASP A 28 -1.19 -3.44 9.51
N GLY A 29 -2.49 -3.58 9.76
CA GLY A 29 -3.34 -2.52 10.28
C GLY A 29 -4.52 -2.17 9.39
N TYR A 30 -4.91 -0.89 9.43
CA TYR A 30 -6.13 -0.37 8.81
C TYR A 30 -5.80 0.49 7.60
N TRP A 31 -6.39 0.17 6.46
CA TRP A 31 -6.14 0.80 5.17
C TRP A 31 -7.38 1.53 4.67
N GLU A 32 -7.22 2.82 4.40
CA GLU A 32 -8.24 3.67 3.81
C GLU A 32 -7.86 4.11 2.40
N ILE A 33 -8.87 4.47 1.61
CA ILE A 33 -8.62 5.07 0.30
C ILE A 33 -8.42 6.57 0.54
N GLU A 34 -7.23 7.08 0.25
CA GLU A 34 -6.95 8.51 0.30
C GLU A 34 -7.44 9.20 -0.98
N LYS A 35 -7.09 8.64 -2.14
CA LYS A 35 -7.44 9.21 -3.45
C LYS A 35 -7.48 8.19 -4.57
N VAL A 36 -8.24 8.49 -5.63
CA VAL A 36 -8.26 7.70 -6.87
C VAL A 36 -8.12 8.62 -8.08
N LYS A 37 -7.52 8.09 -9.15
CA LYS A 37 -7.48 8.75 -10.46
C LYS A 37 -8.52 8.13 -11.38
N LEU A 38 -9.48 8.92 -11.84
CA LEU A 38 -10.53 8.49 -12.75
C LEU A 38 -9.99 8.31 -14.17
N ALA A 39 -10.73 7.58 -15.01
CA ALA A 39 -10.37 7.40 -16.43
C ALA A 39 -10.28 8.72 -17.21
N SER A 40 -11.02 9.75 -16.77
CA SER A 40 -10.93 11.11 -17.30
C SER A 40 -9.63 11.84 -16.96
N GLY A 41 -8.83 11.32 -16.02
CA GLY A 41 -7.63 11.95 -15.49
C GLY A 41 -7.86 12.80 -14.24
N GLU A 42 -9.11 13.02 -13.84
CA GLU A 42 -9.48 13.73 -12.60
C GLU A 42 -9.09 12.91 -11.36
N GLU A 43 -8.56 13.59 -10.33
CA GLU A 43 -8.30 12.99 -9.02
C GLU A 43 -9.48 13.23 -8.09
N LYS A 44 -9.96 12.16 -7.46
CA LYS A 44 -10.98 12.22 -6.41
C LYS A 44 -10.35 11.83 -5.09
N GLU A 45 -10.25 12.80 -4.18
CA GLU A 45 -9.86 12.60 -2.80
C GLU A 45 -11.06 12.14 -1.95
N PHE A 46 -10.81 11.29 -0.97
CA PHE A 46 -11.80 10.79 -0.04
C PHE A 46 -11.49 11.31 1.36
N SER A 47 -12.27 12.30 1.81
CA SER A 47 -12.09 12.89 3.14
C SER A 47 -12.54 11.98 4.30
N ILE A 48 -13.45 11.03 4.03
CA ILE A 48 -13.94 10.06 5.01
C ILE A 48 -14.15 8.71 4.32
N SER A 49 -13.46 7.67 4.80
CA SER A 49 -13.66 6.29 4.37
C SER A 49 -14.68 5.56 5.27
N THR A 50 -15.91 5.40 4.78
CA THR A 50 -16.97 4.66 5.50
C THR A 50 -16.74 3.15 5.56
N GLN A 51 -15.80 2.67 4.75
CA GLN A 51 -15.39 1.28 4.69
C GLN A 51 -13.88 1.24 4.42
N ILE A 52 -13.18 0.46 5.24
CA ILE A 52 -11.73 0.30 5.20
C ILE A 52 -11.37 -1.19 5.23
N ASP A 53 -10.12 -1.50 4.96
CA ASP A 53 -9.59 -2.86 5.04
C ASP A 53 -8.71 -3.02 6.28
N PHE A 54 -8.97 -4.06 7.06
CA PHE A 54 -8.05 -4.53 8.10
C PHE A 54 -7.20 -5.66 7.51
N ILE A 55 -5.88 -5.54 7.62
CA ILE A 55 -4.91 -6.52 7.14
C ILE A 55 -4.07 -6.97 8.34
N GLU A 56 -3.86 -8.27 8.43
CA GLU A 56 -2.95 -8.89 9.40
C GLU A 56 -2.14 -9.97 8.67
N VAL A 57 -0.82 -9.87 8.74
CA VAL A 57 0.16 -10.74 8.10
C VAL A 57 0.79 -11.64 9.17
N THR A 58 0.91 -12.92 8.85
CA THR A 58 1.53 -13.94 9.68
C THR A 58 2.46 -14.78 8.82
N GLY A 59 3.75 -14.46 8.86
CA GLY A 59 4.76 -15.09 8.01
C GLY A 59 4.53 -14.76 6.53
N ASP A 60 4.17 -15.76 5.75
CA ASP A 60 3.87 -15.67 4.30
C ASP A 60 2.36 -15.68 3.98
N SER A 61 1.51 -15.69 5.01
CA SER A 61 0.05 -15.73 4.90
C SER A 61 -0.61 -14.65 5.76
N GLY A 62 -1.94 -14.55 5.76
CA GLY A 62 -2.63 -13.54 6.56
C GLY A 62 -4.14 -13.47 6.31
N VAL A 63 -4.76 -12.45 6.87
CA VAL A 63 -6.20 -12.17 6.69
C VAL A 63 -6.42 -10.73 6.23
N ARG A 64 -7.44 -10.56 5.39
CA ARG A 64 -8.00 -9.25 5.04
C ARG A 64 -9.48 -9.24 5.36
N LYS A 65 -9.92 -8.27 6.14
CA LYS A 65 -11.34 -8.09 6.52
C LYS A 65 -11.79 -6.68 6.17
N LYS A 66 -12.92 -6.59 5.47
CA LYS A 66 -13.56 -5.30 5.19
C LYS A 66 -14.36 -4.85 6.41
N VAL A 67 -14.04 -3.70 6.96
CA VAL A 67 -14.66 -3.19 8.19
C VAL A 67 -15.23 -1.78 8.00
N ARG A 68 -16.16 -1.40 8.89
CA ARG A 68 -16.73 -0.05 8.96
C ARG A 68 -16.38 0.57 10.31
N PRO A 69 -15.65 1.70 10.35
CA PRO A 69 -15.42 2.45 11.57
C PRO A 69 -16.74 2.94 12.15
N ARG A 70 -16.86 2.96 13.48
CA ARG A 70 -17.99 3.53 14.22
C ARG A 70 -17.53 4.71 15.06
N PHE A 71 -18.47 5.60 15.41
CA PHE A 71 -18.20 6.77 16.25
C PHE A 71 -17.78 6.43 17.68
N ASP A 72 -18.03 5.21 18.14
CA ASP A 72 -17.59 4.69 19.43
C ASP A 72 -16.15 4.17 19.43
N GLY A 73 -15.43 4.31 18.31
CA GLY A 73 -14.06 3.82 18.12
C GLY A 73 -13.97 2.32 17.82
N THR A 74 -15.09 1.62 17.67
CA THR A 74 -15.10 0.20 17.29
C THR A 74 -15.19 0.03 15.77
N TYR A 75 -14.87 -1.18 15.30
CA TYR A 75 -14.97 -1.55 13.89
C TYR A 75 -16.00 -2.66 13.70
N ALA A 76 -16.95 -2.45 12.79
CA ALA A 76 -17.93 -3.47 12.40
C ALA A 76 -17.36 -4.31 11.25
N VAL A 77 -17.25 -5.62 11.41
CA VAL A 77 -16.93 -6.51 10.28
C VAL A 77 -18.09 -6.48 9.30
N THR A 78 -17.80 -6.16 8.04
CA THR A 78 -18.80 -6.25 6.98
C THR A 78 -18.98 -7.73 6.65
N LYS A 79 -20.21 -8.26 6.76
CA LYS A 79 -20.51 -9.61 6.24
C LYS A 79 -20.28 -9.59 4.73
N SER A 80 -19.41 -10.47 4.26
CA SER A 80 -19.20 -10.69 2.83
C SER A 80 -20.38 -11.41 2.19
#